data_AF-A0A974ALU7-F1
#
_entry.id   AF-A0A974ALU7-F1
#
_cell.length_a   1.000
_cell.length_b   1.000
_cell.length_c   1.000
_cell.angle_alpha   90.00
_cell.angle_beta   90.00
_cell.angle_gamma   90.00
#
_symmetry.space_group_name_H-M   'P 1'
#
loop_
_entity.id
_entity.type
_entity.pdbx_description
1 polymer ?
#
loop_
_entity_poly.entity_id
_entity_poly.type
_entity_poly.pdbx_seq_one_letter_code
_entity_poly.pdbx_strand_id
1 'polypeptide(L)'
;MNANTTPDASRNPTSAAEMEEVAKHIGIPPRPVVVQQLQTELGKADPDLQKAAHIVGLDVALTVTVLKVVNSPLYGLSRRAESIEQAVMYIGLKQLSILVTALSVRSVLKGDAQALARFYDTSSKRAYAMSRMAKATRTVDVGLAQSFGLFCDVGIPLLRNKFPNYTETLQIANLDVERSFTEIEQAAHNTDHALIGQNLGAAGNRLPCHPPAP
;
A
#
# COMPACT_ATOMS: atom_id res chain seq x y z
N MET A 1 -46.71 -0.75 -15.79
CA MET A 1 -45.92 -2.00 -15.88
C MET A 1 -44.58 -1.71 -15.27
N ASN A 2 -44.31 -2.42 -14.19
CA ASN A 2 -43.44 -1.98 -13.09
C ASN A 2 -42.10 -2.69 -13.20
N ALA A 3 -41.01 -1.98 -12.95
CA ALA A 3 -39.75 -2.59 -12.52
C ALA A 3 -39.00 -1.60 -11.63
N ASN A 4 -39.45 -1.52 -10.37
CA ASN A 4 -38.62 -1.06 -9.27
C ASN A 4 -37.38 -1.96 -9.20
N THR A 5 -36.20 -1.40 -9.45
CA THR A 5 -34.93 -1.99 -9.03
C THR A 5 -34.43 -1.16 -7.86
N THR A 6 -34.91 -1.51 -6.66
CA THR A 6 -34.24 -1.15 -5.42
C THR A 6 -32.82 -1.74 -5.44
N PRO A 7 -31.77 -1.01 -5.05
CA PRO A 7 -30.47 -1.60 -4.82
C PRO A 7 -30.59 -2.56 -3.63
N ASP A 8 -30.39 -3.84 -3.90
CA ASP A 8 -30.39 -4.91 -2.92
C ASP A 8 -29.23 -4.71 -1.91
N ALA A 9 -29.59 -4.35 -0.69
CA ALA A 9 -28.69 -4.11 0.44
C ALA A 9 -28.19 -5.41 1.13
N SER A 10 -28.22 -6.56 0.46
CA SER A 10 -27.90 -7.87 1.07
C SER A 10 -26.61 -8.56 0.60
N ARG A 11 -25.80 -7.96 -0.28
CA ARG A 11 -24.50 -8.56 -0.66
C ARG A 11 -23.39 -8.24 0.35
N ASN A 12 -23.24 -9.09 1.35
CA ASN A 12 -21.93 -9.41 1.91
C ASN A 12 -21.91 -10.92 2.22
N PRO A 13 -20.89 -11.67 1.76
CA PRO A 13 -19.56 -11.47 2.30
C PRO A 13 -18.49 -11.44 1.22
N THR A 14 -17.76 -10.34 1.14
CA THR A 14 -16.45 -10.33 0.51
C THR A 14 -15.56 -11.39 1.16
N SER A 15 -15.32 -12.51 0.50
CA SER A 15 -14.56 -13.62 1.08
C SER A 15 -13.08 -13.25 1.21
N ALA A 16 -12.40 -13.83 2.20
CA ALA A 16 -10.96 -13.61 2.39
C ALA A 16 -10.16 -13.91 1.12
N ALA A 17 -10.58 -14.93 0.36
CA ALA A 17 -9.95 -15.35 -0.88
C ALA A 17 -10.06 -14.30 -2.00
N GLU A 18 -11.21 -13.62 -2.13
CA GLU A 18 -11.40 -12.57 -3.13
C GLU A 18 -10.58 -11.32 -2.80
N MET A 19 -10.51 -10.93 -1.52
CA MET A 19 -9.65 -9.84 -1.09
C MET A 19 -8.17 -10.18 -1.27
N GLU A 20 -7.81 -11.42 -0.97
CA GLU A 20 -6.45 -11.91 -1.16
C GLU A 20 -6.05 -11.90 -2.63
N GLU A 21 -6.94 -12.29 -3.55
CA GLU A 21 -6.68 -12.23 -4.99
C GLU A 21 -6.40 -10.80 -5.49
N VAL A 22 -7.18 -9.82 -5.01
CA VAL A 22 -6.92 -8.41 -5.27
C VAL A 22 -5.59 -7.96 -4.66
N ALA A 23 -5.24 -8.47 -3.47
CA ALA A 23 -3.99 -8.16 -2.78
C ALA A 23 -2.75 -8.87 -3.36
N LYS A 24 -2.90 -10.00 -4.06
CA LYS A 24 -1.77 -10.82 -4.60
C LYS A 24 -0.89 -10.03 -5.54
N HIS A 25 -1.44 -9.04 -6.22
CA HIS A 25 -0.77 -8.19 -7.20
C HIS A 25 0.16 -7.13 -6.59
N ILE A 26 0.26 -7.04 -5.25
CA ILE A 26 1.25 -6.19 -4.57
C ILE A 26 2.47 -7.07 -4.26
N GLY A 27 3.58 -6.78 -4.93
CA GLY A 27 4.85 -7.53 -4.81
C GLY A 27 5.65 -7.24 -3.54
N ILE A 28 5.06 -6.54 -2.57
CA ILE A 28 5.70 -6.10 -1.32
C ILE A 28 4.87 -6.64 -0.16
N PRO A 29 5.45 -7.45 0.76
CA PRO A 29 4.75 -7.85 1.96
C PRO A 29 4.54 -6.65 2.90
N PRO A 30 3.52 -6.65 3.78
CA PRO A 30 3.44 -5.65 4.84
C PRO A 30 4.48 -5.91 5.93
N ARG A 31 4.87 -4.85 6.65
CA ARG A 31 5.79 -4.94 7.77
C ARG A 31 5.21 -5.79 8.91
N PRO A 32 5.93 -6.81 9.40
CA PRO A 32 5.45 -7.65 10.52
C PRO A 32 5.07 -6.84 11.76
N VAL A 33 5.87 -5.82 12.11
CA VAL A 33 5.59 -4.97 13.28
C VAL A 33 4.30 -4.17 13.13
N VAL A 34 4.02 -3.64 11.93
CA VAL A 34 2.79 -2.85 11.70
C VAL A 34 1.58 -3.76 11.65
N VAL A 35 1.71 -4.94 11.03
CA VAL A 35 0.69 -5.99 11.05
C VAL A 35 0.35 -6.40 12.48
N GLN A 36 1.34 -6.62 13.33
CA GLN A 36 1.14 -6.99 14.73
C GLN A 36 0.46 -5.86 15.52
N GLN A 37 0.87 -4.60 15.30
CA GLN A 37 0.22 -3.44 15.91
C GLN A 37 -1.25 -3.35 15.51
N LEU A 38 -1.55 -3.57 14.23
CA LEU A 38 -2.91 -3.55 13.71
C LEU A 38 -3.75 -4.70 14.27
N GLN A 39 -3.22 -5.92 14.30
CA GLN A 39 -3.88 -7.07 14.93
C GLN A 39 -4.16 -6.83 16.41
N THR A 40 -3.21 -6.22 17.12
CA THR A 40 -3.39 -5.85 18.54
C THR A 40 -4.52 -4.84 18.72
N GLU A 41 -4.60 -3.84 17.85
CA GLU A 41 -5.69 -2.85 17.89
C GLU A 41 -7.04 -3.48 17.57
N LEU A 42 -7.11 -4.30 16.52
CA LEU A 42 -8.33 -4.98 16.08
C LEU A 42 -8.80 -6.07 17.05
N GLY A 43 -7.92 -6.58 17.91
CA GLY A 43 -8.23 -7.59 18.93
C GLY A 43 -8.74 -7.03 20.26
N LYS A 44 -8.87 -5.71 20.41
CA LYS A 44 -9.41 -5.09 21.62
C LYS A 44 -10.91 -5.34 21.78
N ALA A 45 -11.40 -5.25 23.02
CA ALA A 45 -12.84 -5.30 23.31
C ALA A 45 -13.60 -4.14 22.64
N ASP A 46 -12.96 -2.98 22.50
CA ASP A 46 -13.45 -1.82 21.79
C ASP A 46 -12.36 -1.28 20.84
N PRO A 47 -12.29 -1.78 19.59
CA PRO A 47 -11.28 -1.35 18.62
C PRO A 47 -11.56 0.04 18.07
N ASP A 48 -10.53 0.88 18.02
CA ASP A 48 -10.63 2.23 17.47
C ASP A 48 -10.36 2.23 15.95
N LEU A 49 -11.38 2.61 15.16
CA LEU A 49 -11.32 2.72 13.71
C LEU A 49 -10.31 3.77 13.23
N GLN A 50 -10.23 4.93 13.90
CA GLN A 50 -9.29 5.99 13.55
C GLN A 50 -7.87 5.54 13.81
N LYS A 51 -7.65 4.85 14.94
CA LYS A 51 -6.34 4.28 15.25
C LYS A 51 -5.95 3.17 14.28
N ALA A 52 -6.88 2.31 13.89
CA ALA A 52 -6.64 1.30 12.86
C ALA A 52 -6.26 1.94 11.52
N ALA A 53 -6.97 2.99 11.09
CA ALA A 53 -6.63 3.74 9.88
C ALA A 53 -5.24 4.37 9.96
N HIS A 54 -4.89 4.94 11.11
CA HIS A 54 -3.56 5.49 11.34
C HIS A 54 -2.47 4.41 11.21
N ILE A 55 -2.66 3.24 11.85
CA ILE A 55 -1.70 2.13 11.80
C ILE A 55 -1.53 1.63 10.35
N VAL A 56 -2.62 1.47 9.60
CA VAL A 56 -2.56 1.08 8.18
C VAL A 56 -1.74 2.09 7.37
N GLY A 57 -1.95 3.39 7.62
CA GLY A 57 -1.21 4.48 6.99
C GLY A 57 0.30 4.51 7.30
N LEU A 58 0.78 3.72 8.27
CA LEU A 58 2.22 3.58 8.55
C LEU A 58 2.92 2.56 7.65
N ASP A 59 2.18 1.76 6.86
CA ASP A 59 2.73 0.74 5.99
C ASP A 59 2.22 0.86 4.55
N VAL A 60 3.16 0.85 3.61
CA VAL A 60 2.89 0.99 2.18
C VAL A 60 2.03 -0.16 1.65
N ALA A 61 2.42 -1.39 1.98
CA ALA A 61 1.76 -2.55 1.43
C ALA A 61 0.33 -2.66 1.98
N LEU A 62 0.12 -2.41 3.28
CA LEU A 62 -1.22 -2.35 3.86
C LEU A 62 -2.05 -1.24 3.23
N THR A 63 -1.52 -0.02 3.10
CA THR A 63 -2.26 1.10 2.51
C THR A 63 -2.68 0.83 1.07
N VAL A 64 -1.76 0.39 0.21
CA VAL A 64 -2.07 0.06 -1.18
C VAL A 64 -3.05 -1.11 -1.24
N THR A 65 -2.90 -2.11 -0.37
CA THR A 65 -3.82 -3.26 -0.34
C THR A 65 -5.23 -2.83 0.03
N VAL A 66 -5.40 -2.08 1.11
CA VAL A 66 -6.70 -1.61 1.58
C VAL A 66 -7.37 -0.73 0.53
N LEU A 67 -6.65 0.22 -0.05
CA LEU A 67 -7.18 1.07 -1.13
C LEU A 67 -7.59 0.25 -2.35
N LYS A 68 -6.78 -0.72 -2.78
CA LYS A 68 -7.12 -1.58 -3.93
C LYS A 68 -8.36 -2.44 -3.67
N VAL A 69 -8.45 -3.04 -2.48
CA VAL A 69 -9.60 -3.88 -2.10
C VAL A 69 -10.87 -3.04 -2.09
N VAL A 70 -10.86 -1.88 -1.44
CA VAL A 70 -12.02 -0.99 -1.33
C VAL A 70 -12.42 -0.39 -2.67
N ASN A 71 -11.45 -0.02 -3.51
CA ASN A 71 -11.72 0.54 -4.84
C ASN A 71 -11.93 -0.53 -5.93
N SER A 72 -12.03 -1.80 -5.55
CA SER A 72 -12.34 -2.87 -6.49
C SER A 72 -13.85 -2.98 -6.74
N PRO A 73 -14.29 -3.57 -7.86
CA PRO A 73 -15.71 -3.80 -8.15
C PRO A 73 -16.46 -4.56 -7.05
N LEU A 74 -15.71 -5.31 -6.23
CA LEU A 74 -16.19 -6.11 -5.10
C LEU A 74 -16.98 -5.30 -4.06
N TYR A 75 -16.57 -4.05 -3.83
CA TYR A 75 -17.23 -3.14 -2.89
C TYR A 75 -18.28 -2.24 -3.55
N GLY A 76 -18.36 -2.22 -4.89
CA GLY A 76 -19.42 -1.53 -5.63
C GLY A 76 -19.56 -0.03 -5.34
N LEU A 77 -18.48 0.64 -4.91
CA LEU A 77 -18.57 2.04 -4.49
C LEU A 77 -18.91 2.97 -5.66
N SER A 78 -19.85 3.89 -5.42
CA SER A 78 -20.25 4.92 -6.39
C SER A 78 -19.18 6.00 -6.57
N ARG A 79 -18.33 6.20 -5.56
CA ARG A 79 -17.14 7.06 -5.58
C ARG A 79 -15.97 6.31 -4.96
N ARG A 80 -14.78 6.45 -5.55
CA ARG A 80 -13.57 5.80 -5.06
C ARG A 80 -13.14 6.42 -3.72
N ALA A 81 -12.55 5.60 -2.86
CA ALA A 81 -11.86 6.07 -1.67
C ALA A 81 -10.54 6.75 -2.07
N GLU A 82 -10.37 8.00 -1.62
CA GLU A 82 -9.19 8.83 -1.93
C GLU A 82 -8.22 8.95 -0.75
N SER A 83 -8.65 8.56 0.46
CA SER A 83 -7.82 8.57 1.67
C SER A 83 -7.88 7.22 2.40
N ILE A 84 -6.89 6.96 3.26
CA ILE A 84 -6.88 5.71 4.02
C ILE A 84 -8.00 5.67 5.06
N GLU A 85 -8.34 6.82 5.63
CA GLU A 85 -9.44 6.99 6.58
C GLU A 85 -10.78 6.64 5.92
N GLN A 86 -11.00 7.14 4.69
CA GLN A 86 -12.19 6.79 3.90
C GLN A 86 -12.21 5.30 3.57
N ALA A 87 -11.07 4.74 3.15
CA ALA A 87 -10.99 3.33 2.80
C ALA A 87 -11.26 2.41 4.00
N VAL A 88 -10.69 2.74 5.16
CA VAL A 88 -10.91 2.00 6.41
C VAL A 88 -12.35 2.15 6.91
N MET A 89 -12.98 3.29 6.68
CA MET A 89 -14.41 3.49 6.97
C MET A 89 -15.31 2.64 6.06
N TYR A 90 -15.00 2.52 4.77
CA TYR A 90 -15.77 1.69 3.83
C TYR A 90 -15.59 0.18 4.07
N ILE A 91 -14.36 -0.29 4.33
CA ILE A 91 -14.08 -1.71 4.60
C ILE A 91 -14.62 -2.15 5.96
N GLY A 92 -14.49 -1.32 6.99
CA GLY A 92 -14.84 -1.62 8.37
C GLY A 92 -13.84 -2.56 9.07
N LEU A 93 -13.89 -2.59 10.41
CA LEU A 93 -12.93 -3.30 11.27
C LEU A 93 -12.89 -4.82 11.03
N LYS A 94 -14.06 -5.44 10.83
CA LYS A 94 -14.17 -6.90 10.62
C LYS A 94 -13.45 -7.34 9.36
N GLN A 95 -13.72 -6.67 8.25
CA GLN A 95 -13.12 -7.00 6.95
C GLN A 95 -11.64 -6.62 6.92
N LEU A 96 -11.26 -5.51 7.58
CA LEU A 96 -9.87 -5.15 7.77
C LEU A 96 -9.09 -6.24 8.52
N SER A 97 -9.67 -6.82 9.57
CA SER A 97 -9.06 -7.93 10.32
C SER A 97 -8.84 -9.18 9.46
N ILE A 98 -9.82 -9.54 8.64
CA ILE A 98 -9.71 -10.67 7.70
C ILE A 98 -8.59 -10.43 6.69
N LEU A 99 -8.54 -9.24 6.09
CA LEU A 99 -7.50 -8.86 5.13
C LEU A 99 -6.11 -8.91 5.74
N VAL A 100 -5.92 -8.32 6.91
CA VAL A 100 -4.62 -8.28 7.62
C VAL A 100 -4.17 -9.69 7.98
N THR A 101 -5.10 -10.55 8.42
CA THR A 101 -4.80 -11.96 8.71
C THR A 101 -4.31 -12.71 7.47
N ALA A 102 -4.98 -12.55 6.32
CA ALA A 102 -4.57 -13.15 5.05
C ALA A 102 -3.17 -12.68 4.61
N LEU A 103 -2.89 -11.37 4.73
CA LEU A 103 -1.59 -10.80 4.41
C LEU A 103 -0.47 -11.30 5.33
N SER A 104 -0.79 -11.53 6.61
CA SER A 104 0.16 -12.04 7.60
C SER A 104 0.67 -13.43 7.23
N VAL A 105 -0.24 -14.34 6.89
CA VAL A 105 0.10 -15.71 6.46
C VAL A 105 1.01 -15.68 5.24
N ARG A 106 0.69 -14.83 4.25
CA ARG A 106 1.51 -14.67 3.04
C ARG A 106 2.92 -14.16 3.34
N SER A 107 3.07 -13.22 4.28
CA SER A 107 4.38 -12.66 4.65
C SER A 107 5.31 -13.71 5.25
N VAL A 108 4.77 -14.64 6.05
CA VAL A 108 5.51 -15.74 6.67
C VAL A 108 5.97 -16.74 5.60
N LEU A 109 5.11 -17.08 4.65
CA LEU A 109 5.42 -18.05 3.59
C LEU A 109 6.47 -17.55 2.60
N LYS A 110 6.65 -16.24 2.44
CA LYS A 110 7.61 -15.65 1.49
C LYS A 110 9.02 -15.40 2.04
N GLY A 111 9.26 -15.51 3.36
CA GLY A 111 10.60 -15.39 3.95
C GLY A 111 11.32 -14.04 3.80
N ASP A 112 10.72 -13.04 3.14
CA ASP A 112 11.36 -11.78 2.74
C ASP A 112 11.46 -10.70 3.84
N ALA A 113 10.90 -10.95 5.02
CA ALA A 113 10.76 -9.94 6.07
C ALA A 113 12.12 -9.35 6.53
N GLN A 114 13.16 -10.18 6.59
CA GLN A 114 14.50 -9.75 7.03
C GLN A 114 15.24 -8.98 5.92
N ALA A 115 15.06 -9.38 4.66
CA ALA A 115 15.68 -8.75 3.50
C ALA A 115 15.16 -7.32 3.26
N LEU A 116 13.91 -7.04 3.66
CA LEU A 116 13.25 -5.74 3.49
C LEU A 116 13.30 -4.83 4.73
N ALA A 117 13.86 -5.30 5.85
CA ALA A 117 13.87 -4.55 7.11
C ALA A 117 14.50 -3.16 6.97
N ARG A 118 15.63 -3.05 6.25
CA ARG A 118 16.30 -1.77 5.96
C ARG A 118 15.43 -0.82 5.15
N PHE A 119 14.74 -1.34 4.13
CA PHE A 119 13.85 -0.55 3.30
C PHE A 119 12.73 0.07 4.14
N TYR A 120 12.08 -0.75 4.97
CA TYR A 120 11.02 -0.29 5.84
C TYR A 120 11.49 0.77 6.86
N ASP A 121 12.66 0.58 7.47
CA ASP A 121 13.24 1.53 8.41
C ASP A 121 13.51 2.90 7.75
N THR A 122 14.16 2.90 6.58
CA THR A 122 14.42 4.13 5.81
C THR A 122 13.14 4.85 5.44
N SER A 123 12.16 4.14 4.87
CA SER A 123 10.88 4.73 4.45
C SER A 123 10.09 5.32 5.62
N SER A 124 10.08 4.66 6.79
CA SER A 124 9.42 5.21 7.98
C SER A 124 10.14 6.42 8.56
N LYS A 125 11.47 6.41 8.63
CA LYS A 125 12.25 7.57 9.11
C LYS A 125 12.01 8.78 8.22
N ARG A 126 11.99 8.59 6.90
CA ARG A 126 11.69 9.65 5.94
C ARG A 126 10.25 10.14 6.08
N ALA A 127 9.26 9.25 6.12
CA ALA A 127 7.86 9.63 6.34
C ALA A 127 7.68 10.46 7.62
N TYR A 128 8.32 10.04 8.72
CA TYR A 128 8.31 10.78 9.97
C TYR A 128 8.95 12.17 9.82
N ALA A 129 10.17 12.25 9.26
CA ALA A 129 10.86 13.51 9.03
C ALA A 129 10.03 14.48 8.16
N MET A 130 9.48 13.98 7.05
CA MET A 130 8.64 14.78 6.15
C MET A 130 7.37 15.27 6.84
N SER A 131 6.70 14.43 7.63
CA SER A 131 5.53 14.85 8.41
C SER A 131 5.87 15.96 9.42
N ARG A 132 7.06 15.88 10.05
CA ARG A 132 7.55 16.90 11.00
C ARG A 132 7.88 18.20 10.31
N MET A 133 8.52 18.13 9.14
CA MET A 133 8.82 19.29 8.31
C MET A 133 7.54 19.97 7.83
N ALA A 134 6.58 19.22 7.28
CA ALA A 134 5.29 19.77 6.85
C ALA A 134 4.54 20.48 7.98
N LYS A 135 4.55 19.91 9.20
CA LYS A 135 3.98 20.57 10.40
C LYS A 135 4.69 21.88 10.74
N ALA A 136 6.02 21.92 10.61
CA ALA A 136 6.82 23.09 10.95
C ALA A 136 6.71 24.21 9.90
N THR A 137 6.72 23.86 8.61
CA THR A 137 6.69 24.84 7.50
C THR A 137 5.28 25.27 7.13
N ARG A 138 4.27 24.42 7.37
CA ARG A 138 2.86 24.61 6.97
C ARG A 138 2.67 24.88 5.47
N THR A 139 3.61 24.42 4.65
CA THR A 139 3.61 24.64 3.19
C THR A 139 2.87 23.56 2.42
N VAL A 140 2.74 22.37 2.98
CA VAL A 140 2.09 21.20 2.38
C VAL A 140 1.27 20.48 3.43
N ASP A 141 0.28 19.71 2.98
CA ASP A 141 -0.48 18.85 3.89
C ASP A 141 0.43 17.80 4.56
N VAL A 142 0.19 17.58 5.86
CA VAL A 142 1.02 16.68 6.69
C VAL A 142 0.84 15.22 6.28
N GLY A 143 -0.40 14.81 6.01
CA GLY A 143 -0.72 13.45 5.61
C GLY A 143 -0.13 13.13 4.23
N LEU A 144 -0.19 14.09 3.31
CA LEU A 144 0.43 14.01 2.00
C LEU A 144 1.96 13.87 2.08
N ALA A 145 2.62 14.70 2.89
CA ALA A 145 4.07 14.64 3.08
C ALA A 145 4.53 13.33 3.74
N GLN A 146 3.78 12.86 4.75
CA GLN A 146 4.04 11.57 5.39
C GLN A 146 3.88 10.42 4.39
N SER A 147 2.79 10.44 3.63
CA SER A 147 2.53 9.44 2.58
C SER A 147 3.66 9.43 1.57
N PHE A 148 4.03 10.58 1.02
CA PHE A 148 5.14 10.66 0.05
C PHE A 148 6.43 10.04 0.59
N GLY A 149 6.83 10.38 1.81
CA GLY A 149 8.04 9.82 2.43
C GLY A 149 7.99 8.30 2.62
N LEU A 150 6.79 7.76 2.80
CA LEU A 150 6.54 6.33 2.92
C LEU A 150 6.57 5.61 1.56
N PHE A 151 6.01 6.22 0.51
CA PHE A 151 5.81 5.59 -0.81
C PHE A 151 6.94 5.81 -1.82
N CYS A 152 7.74 6.87 -1.72
CA CYS A 152 8.67 7.25 -2.80
C CYS A 152 9.68 6.17 -3.21
N ASP A 153 10.09 5.27 -2.30
CA ASP A 153 11.03 4.19 -2.61
C ASP A 153 10.35 2.83 -2.83
N VAL A 154 9.02 2.77 -2.89
CA VAL A 154 8.28 1.50 -2.99
C VAL A 154 8.64 0.67 -4.23
N GLY A 155 9.24 1.28 -5.26
CA GLY A 155 9.76 0.56 -6.42
C GLY A 155 11.02 -0.27 -6.14
N ILE A 156 11.85 0.10 -5.16
CA ILE A 156 13.10 -0.61 -4.81
C ILE A 156 12.86 -2.11 -4.51
N PRO A 157 11.94 -2.48 -3.60
CA PRO A 157 11.69 -3.90 -3.33
C PRO A 157 11.10 -4.64 -4.53
N LEU A 158 10.35 -3.96 -5.40
CA LEU A 158 9.80 -4.56 -6.62
C LEU A 158 10.90 -4.83 -7.66
N LEU A 159 11.81 -3.89 -7.85
CA LEU A 159 12.95 -4.05 -8.74
C LEU A 159 13.90 -5.13 -8.23
N ARG A 160 14.13 -5.21 -6.91
CA ARG A 160 14.91 -6.30 -6.30
C ARG A 160 14.33 -7.68 -6.59
N ASN A 161 13.01 -7.82 -6.51
CA ASN A 161 12.34 -9.09 -6.79
C ASN A 161 12.34 -9.43 -8.28
N LYS A 162 12.36 -8.42 -9.16
CA LYS A 162 12.35 -8.58 -10.61
C LYS A 162 13.74 -8.87 -11.20
N PHE A 163 14.77 -8.22 -10.67
CA PHE A 163 16.12 -8.21 -11.25
C PHE A 163 17.13 -8.80 -10.26
N PRO A 164 17.71 -9.98 -10.53
CA PRO A 164 18.65 -10.65 -9.62
C PRO A 164 19.89 -9.80 -9.26
N ASN A 165 20.38 -8.99 -10.19
CA ASN A 165 21.55 -8.12 -10.05
C ASN A 165 21.23 -6.74 -9.43
N TYR A 166 19.98 -6.47 -9.06
CA TYR A 166 19.59 -5.14 -8.55
C TYR A 166 20.26 -4.77 -7.23
N THR A 167 20.67 -5.76 -6.43
CA THR A 167 21.44 -5.51 -5.20
C THR A 167 22.78 -4.82 -5.50
N GLU A 168 23.45 -5.19 -6.60
CA GLU A 168 24.68 -4.56 -7.06
C GLU A 168 24.42 -3.14 -7.58
N THR A 169 23.34 -2.95 -8.34
CA THR A 169 22.91 -1.62 -8.79
C THR A 169 22.66 -0.67 -7.62
N LEU A 170 22.01 -1.15 -6.55
CA LEU A 170 21.83 -0.35 -5.33
C LEU A 170 23.16 -0.03 -4.66
N GLN A 171 24.14 -0.95 -4.62
CA GLN A 171 25.45 -0.67 -4.05
C GLN A 171 26.19 0.42 -4.83
N ILE A 172 26.18 0.33 -6.17
CA ILE A 172 26.75 1.36 -7.04
C ILE A 172 26.06 2.71 -6.77
N ALA A 173 24.72 2.73 -6.73
CA ALA A 173 23.96 3.95 -6.49
C ALA A 173 24.18 4.57 -5.10
N ASN A 174 24.47 3.77 -4.07
CA ASN A 174 24.81 4.30 -2.74
C ASN A 174 26.21 4.91 -2.66
N LEU A 175 27.13 4.54 -3.58
CA LEU A 175 28.53 4.97 -3.56
C LEU A 175 28.84 6.05 -4.61
N ASP A 176 28.02 6.15 -5.65
CA ASP A 176 28.17 7.15 -6.70
C ASP A 176 27.67 8.52 -6.20
N VAL A 177 28.56 9.52 -6.27
CA VAL A 177 28.28 10.89 -5.82
C VAL A 177 27.86 11.82 -6.96
N GLU A 178 28.05 11.39 -8.20
CA GLU A 178 27.83 12.20 -9.40
C GLU A 178 26.43 11.93 -9.99
N ARG A 179 26.06 10.65 -10.08
CA ARG A 179 24.79 10.23 -10.66
C ARG A 179 23.74 9.96 -9.59
N SER A 180 22.51 10.32 -9.90
CA SER A 180 21.35 9.96 -9.07
C SER A 180 21.06 8.45 -9.11
N PHE A 181 20.34 7.96 -8.11
CA PHE A 181 19.83 6.58 -8.08
C PHE A 181 19.05 6.23 -9.34
N THR A 182 18.16 7.12 -9.77
CA THR A 182 17.30 6.91 -10.93
C THR A 182 18.10 6.80 -12.23
N GLU A 183 19.17 7.57 -12.41
CA GLU A 183 20.03 7.48 -13.61
C GLU A 183 20.79 6.15 -13.67
N ILE A 184 21.30 5.68 -12.53
CA ILE A 184 22.03 4.42 -12.44
C ILE A 184 21.09 3.24 -12.72
N GLU A 185 19.88 3.27 -12.14
CA GLU A 185 18.86 2.25 -12.40
C GLU A 185 18.37 2.27 -13.84
N GLN A 186 18.12 3.45 -14.41
CA GLN A 186 17.67 3.60 -15.78
C GLN A 186 18.71 3.04 -16.76
N ALA A 187 20.00 3.28 -16.52
CA ALA A 187 21.09 2.74 -17.32
C ALA A 187 21.21 1.21 -17.21
N ALA A 188 20.97 0.63 -16.03
CA ALA A 188 21.13 -0.80 -15.78
C ALA A 188 19.89 -1.64 -16.15
N HIS A 189 18.68 -1.10 -15.96
CA HIS A 189 17.42 -1.85 -15.98
C HIS A 189 16.36 -1.28 -16.92
N ASN A 190 16.65 -0.18 -17.63
CA ASN A 190 15.70 0.56 -18.48
C ASN A 190 14.44 1.04 -17.72
N THR A 191 14.52 1.15 -16.40
CA THR A 191 13.46 1.65 -15.52
C THR A 191 14.09 2.08 -14.19
N ASP A 192 13.38 2.88 -13.41
CA ASP A 192 13.80 3.31 -12.09
C ASP A 192 12.72 3.08 -11.02
N HIS A 193 13.14 3.10 -9.75
CA HIS A 193 12.25 2.83 -8.61
C HIS A 193 11.16 3.89 -8.44
N ALA A 194 11.42 5.14 -8.83
CA ALA A 194 10.45 6.24 -8.68
C ALA A 194 9.29 6.07 -9.67
N LEU A 195 9.58 5.68 -10.92
CA LEU A 195 8.58 5.37 -11.94
C LEU A 195 7.73 4.16 -11.54
N ILE A 196 8.35 3.10 -11.04
CA ILE A 196 7.62 1.93 -10.53
C ILE A 196 6.75 2.33 -9.34
N GLY A 197 7.26 3.17 -8.44
CA GLY A 197 6.50 3.66 -7.28
C GLY A 197 5.31 4.52 -7.67
N GLN A 198 5.49 5.44 -8.61
CA GLN A 198 4.41 6.24 -9.19
C GLN A 198 3.31 5.36 -9.77
N ASN A 199 3.68 4.34 -10.55
CA ASN A 199 2.73 3.41 -11.15
C ASN A 199 1.97 2.60 -10.10
N LEU A 200 2.63 2.19 -9.01
CA LEU A 200 1.97 1.47 -7.93
C LEU A 200 0.97 2.36 -7.17
N GLY A 201 1.35 3.61 -6.87
CA GLY A 201 0.47 4.61 -6.27
C GLY A 201 -0.73 4.92 -7.17
N ALA A 202 -0.50 5.06 -8.48
CA ALA A 202 -1.55 5.26 -9.46
C ALA A 202 -2.45 4.02 -9.61
N ALA A 203 -1.92 2.79 -9.56
CA ALA A 203 -2.68 1.55 -9.67
C ALA A 203 -3.63 1.31 -8.47
N GLY A 204 -3.32 1.84 -7.28
CA GLY A 204 -4.27 1.91 -6.17
C GLY A 204 -5.52 2.73 -6.51
N ASN A 205 -5.38 3.68 -7.44
CA ASN A 205 -6.44 4.59 -7.87
C ASN A 205 -7.00 4.28 -9.29
N ARG A 206 -6.32 3.45 -10.09
CA ARG A 206 -6.62 3.18 -11.51
C ARG A 206 -6.97 1.71 -11.82
N LEU A 207 -7.80 1.04 -11.01
CA LEU A 207 -8.40 -0.20 -11.52
C LEU A 207 -9.47 0.17 -12.58
N PRO A 208 -9.31 -0.26 -13.85
CA PRO A 208 -10.24 0.06 -14.92
C PRO A 208 -11.55 -0.71 -14.72
N CYS A 209 -12.65 0.02 -14.63
CA CYS A 209 -13.95 -0.51 -15.01
C CYS A 209 -14.07 -0.39 -16.54
N HIS A 210 -14.46 -1.50 -17.17
CA HIS A 210 -14.69 -1.74 -18.61
C HIS A 210 -13.50 -2.17 -19.49
N PRO A 211 -13.66 -3.25 -20.30
CA PRO A 211 -12.85 -3.44 -21.50
C PRO A 211 -13.18 -2.32 -22.52
N PRO A 212 -12.24 -1.98 -23.42
CA PRO A 212 -12.53 -1.00 -24.48
C PRO A 212 -13.73 -1.50 -25.30
N ALA A 213 -14.77 -0.67 -25.39
CA ALA A 213 -15.86 -0.89 -26.32
C ALA A 213 -15.32 -0.85 -27.76
N PRO A 214 -15.89 -1.64 -28.69
CA PRO A 214 -15.44 -1.73 -30.07
C PRO A 214 -15.58 -0.40 -30.84
#